data_AF-A0A8X6VQF1-F1
#
_entry.id   AF-A0A8X6VQF1-F1
#
_cell.length_a   1.000
_cell.length_b   1.000
_cell.length_c   1.000
_cell.angle_alpha   90.00
_cell.angle_beta   90.00
_cell.angle_gamma   90.00
#
_symmetry.space_group_name_H-M   'P 1'
#
loop_
_entity.id
_entity.type
_entity.pdbx_description
1 polymer ?
#
loop_
_entity_poly.entity_id
_entity_poly.type
_entity_poly.pdbx_seq_one_letter_code
_entity_poly.pdbx_strand_id
1 'polypeptide(L)'
;MSFTRRPGSGRRRHTSRREDRHIIRNARVQTNASLAAIQAQVAPSLGELVFSQTIRRRLAEGHLRSRPPFRVLPLTHTHRHLRLVGCHA
;
A
#
# COMPACT_ATOMS: atom_id res chain seq x y z
N MET A 1 8.78 -19.56 -2.34
CA MET A 1 8.35 -20.07 -1.02
C MET A 1 7.53 -18.99 -0.31
N SER A 2 6.22 -19.18 -0.15
CA SER A 2 5.35 -18.28 0.61
C SER A 2 5.20 -18.81 2.04
N PHE A 3 5.76 -18.11 3.02
CA PHE A 3 5.62 -18.46 4.44
C PHE A 3 4.27 -17.99 4.97
N THR A 4 3.22 -18.79 4.81
CA THR A 4 1.90 -18.52 5.41
C THR A 4 1.85 -19.08 6.83
N ARG A 5 1.65 -18.21 7.82
CA ARG A 5 1.63 -18.59 9.24
C ARG A 5 0.33 -19.36 9.57
N ARG A 6 0.43 -20.51 10.25
CA ARG A 6 -0.73 -21.28 10.70
C ARG A 6 -1.48 -20.54 11.83
N PRO A 7 -2.83 -20.50 11.82
CA PRO A 7 -3.62 -19.94 12.91
C PRO A 7 -3.25 -20.58 14.25
N GLY A 8 -3.11 -19.78 15.31
CA GLY A 8 -2.82 -20.29 16.67
C GLY A 8 -1.37 -20.63 16.99
N SER A 9 -0.44 -20.52 16.03
CA SER A 9 0.98 -20.83 16.25
C SER A 9 1.90 -19.60 16.17
N GLY A 10 2.85 -19.52 17.11
CA GLY A 10 3.91 -18.50 17.16
C GLY A 10 3.55 -17.21 17.90
N ARG A 11 4.50 -16.26 17.92
CA ARG A 11 4.36 -14.98 18.63
C ARG A 11 3.17 -14.17 18.09
N ARG A 12 2.33 -13.68 19.01
CA ARG A 12 1.22 -12.76 18.69
C ARG A 12 1.74 -11.57 17.90
N ARG A 13 0.95 -11.18 16.91
CA ARG A 13 1.22 -10.00 16.07
C ARG A 13 1.03 -8.74 16.92
N HIS A 14 1.92 -7.78 16.74
CA HIS A 14 1.77 -6.45 17.34
C HIS A 14 0.57 -5.71 16.73
N THR A 15 0.33 -5.89 15.43
CA THR A 15 -0.83 -5.28 14.74
C THR A 15 -2.06 -6.19 14.69
N SER A 16 -3.24 -5.59 14.84
CA SER A 16 -4.55 -6.24 14.69
C SER A 16 -4.95 -6.39 13.22
N ARG A 17 -5.94 -7.25 12.94
CA ARG A 17 -6.51 -7.40 11.58
C ARG A 17 -7.12 -6.10 11.04
N ARG A 18 -7.58 -5.20 11.91
CA ARG A 18 -8.14 -3.90 11.51
C ARG A 18 -7.03 -2.98 11.01
N GLU A 19 -5.91 -2.93 11.72
CA GLU A 19 -4.74 -2.14 11.32
C GLU A 19 -4.08 -2.70 10.07
N ASP A 20 -3.94 -4.02 9.96
CA ASP A 20 -3.41 -4.67 8.76
C ASP A 20 -4.22 -4.26 7.51
N ARG A 21 -5.55 -4.23 7.63
CA ARG A 21 -6.43 -3.72 6.55
C ARG A 21 -6.23 -2.23 6.30
N HIS A 22 -6.04 -1.42 7.35
CA HIS A 22 -5.80 0.01 7.19
C HIS A 22 -4.48 0.29 6.46
N ILE A 23 -3.39 -0.41 6.83
CA ILE A 23 -2.09 -0.34 6.16
C ILE A 23 -2.23 -0.68 4.67
N ILE A 24 -2.86 -1.82 4.36
CA ILE A 24 -3.04 -2.27 2.96
C ILE A 24 -3.91 -1.28 2.18
N ARG A 25 -4.99 -0.77 2.77
CA ARG A 25 -5.88 0.21 2.13
C ARG A 25 -5.15 1.51 1.83
N ASN A 26 -4.43 2.08 2.80
CA ASN A 26 -3.73 3.35 2.60
C ASN A 26 -2.64 3.21 1.52
N ALA A 27 -1.89 2.11 1.52
CA ALA A 27 -0.90 1.85 0.48
C ALA A 27 -1.51 1.66 -0.93
N ARG A 28 -2.77 1.24 -1.04
CA ARG A 28 -3.49 1.16 -2.33
C ARG A 28 -3.98 2.52 -2.80
N VAL A 29 -4.58 3.30 -1.90
CA VAL A 29 -5.13 4.64 -2.22
C VAL A 29 -4.00 5.62 -2.51
N GLN A 30 -2.94 5.60 -1.71
CA GLN A 30 -1.78 6.47 -1.84
C GLN A 30 -0.57 5.62 -2.27
N THR A 31 -0.56 5.20 -3.54
CA THR A 31 0.47 4.26 -4.06
C THR A 31 1.91 4.77 -3.91
N ASN A 32 2.10 6.10 -3.80
CA ASN A 32 3.40 6.75 -3.64
C ASN A 32 3.69 7.20 -2.20
N ALA A 33 2.85 6.84 -1.22
CA ALA A 33 3.08 7.21 0.17
C ALA A 33 4.34 6.55 0.73
N SER A 34 5.11 7.31 1.52
CA SER A 34 6.26 6.78 2.25
C SER A 34 5.81 5.89 3.42
N LEU A 35 6.70 5.03 3.90
CA LEU A 35 6.42 4.22 5.09
C LEU A 35 6.11 5.10 6.32
N ALA A 36 6.77 6.25 6.45
CA ALA A 36 6.52 7.20 7.53
C ALA A 36 5.12 7.82 7.43
N ALA A 37 4.66 8.14 6.23
CA ALA A 37 3.30 8.64 6.02
C ALA A 37 2.25 7.58 6.39
N ILE A 38 2.48 6.32 5.99
CA ILE A 38 1.62 5.19 6.39
C ILE A 38 1.64 5.00 7.91
N GLN A 39 2.82 5.09 8.54
CA GLN A 39 2.98 4.98 9.98
C GLN A 39 2.21 6.08 10.73
N ALA A 40 2.31 7.33 10.30
CA ALA A 40 1.60 8.46 10.90
C ALA A 40 0.07 8.30 10.85
N GLN A 41 -0.46 7.68 9.78
CA GLN A 41 -1.90 7.40 9.65
C GLN A 41 -2.36 6.26 10.57
N VAL A 42 -1.47 5.31 10.85
CA VAL A 42 -1.79 4.09 11.61
C VAL A 42 -1.55 4.28 13.12
N ALA A 43 -0.57 5.09 13.51
CA ALA A 43 -0.17 5.31 14.90
C ALA A 43 -1.32 5.72 15.86
N PRO A 44 -2.26 6.62 15.49
CA PRO A 44 -3.38 6.97 16.36
C PRO A 44 -4.31 5.80 16.68
N SER A 45 -4.33 4.78 15.82
CA SER A 45 -5.20 3.61 15.98
C SER A 45 -4.62 2.55 16.92
N LEU A 46 -3.30 2.51 17.07
CA LEU A 46 -2.59 1.50 17.88
C LEU A 46 -2.27 1.97 19.30
N GLY A 47 -2.21 3.28 19.54
CA GLY A 47 -1.73 3.82 20.82
C GLY A 47 -0.23 3.59 21.08
N GLU A 48 0.49 2.97 20.13
CA GLU A 48 1.92 2.67 20.20
C GLU A 48 2.63 2.90 18.85
N LEU A 49 3.96 3.03 18.91
CA LEU A 49 4.83 3.18 17.75
C LEU A 49 4.90 1.87 16.94
N VAL A 50 4.35 1.91 15.71
CA VAL A 50 4.55 0.81 14.75
C VAL A 50 5.89 0.97 14.07
N PHE A 51 6.79 0.00 14.26
CA PHE A 51 8.05 -0.03 13.51
C PHE A 51 7.82 -0.17 12.00
N SER A 52 8.63 0.54 11.22
CA SER A 52 8.64 0.48 9.74
C SER A 52 8.76 -0.95 9.20
N GLN A 53 9.51 -1.82 9.90
CA GLN A 53 9.65 -3.23 9.54
C GLN A 53 8.33 -4.01 9.66
N THR A 54 7.48 -3.68 10.64
CA THR A 54 6.14 -4.26 10.79
C THR A 54 5.28 -3.90 9.58
N ILE A 55 5.26 -2.61 9.20
CA ILE A 55 4.53 -2.13 8.01
C ILE A 55 5.02 -2.84 6.74
N ARG A 56 6.34 -2.95 6.55
CA ARG A 56 6.92 -3.69 5.41
C ARG A 56 6.45 -5.13 5.33
N ARG A 57 6.40 -5.84 6.46
CA ARG A 57 5.86 -7.21 6.50
C ARG A 57 4.39 -7.25 6.11
N ARG A 58 3.57 -6.28 6.54
CA ARG A 58 2.15 -6.22 6.18
C ARG A 58 1.92 -5.93 4.71
N LEU A 59 2.72 -5.05 4.12
CA LEU A 59 2.69 -4.81 2.69
C LEU A 59 3.07 -6.07 1.92
N ALA A 60 4.12 -6.79 2.33
CA ALA A 60 4.54 -8.04 1.71
C ALA A 60 3.48 -9.15 1.84
N GLU A 61 2.89 -9.32 3.03
CA GLU A 61 1.77 -10.25 3.27
C GLU A 61 0.54 -9.90 2.40
N GLY A 62 0.31 -8.61 2.13
CA GLY A 62 -0.74 -8.12 1.24
C GLY A 62 -0.36 -8.09 -0.25
N HIS A 63 0.79 -8.67 -0.63
CA HIS A 63 1.35 -8.66 -1.98
C HIS A 63 1.56 -7.26 -2.58
N LEU A 64 1.75 -6.26 -1.73
CA LEU A 64 2.08 -4.90 -2.11
C LEU A 64 3.59 -4.71 -2.14
N ARG A 65 4.08 -4.21 -3.27
CA ARG A 65 5.49 -3.85 -3.47
C ARG A 65 5.57 -2.40 -3.93
N SER A 66 6.66 -1.73 -3.57
CA SER A 66 6.97 -0.42 -4.15
C SER A 66 7.10 -0.55 -5.66
N ARG A 67 6.52 0.40 -6.39
CA ARG A 67 6.65 0.52 -7.85
C ARG A 67 7.25 1.89 -8.16
N PRO A 68 8.16 1.99 -9.13
CA PRO A 68 8.64 3.28 -9.56
C PRO A 68 7.45 4.10 -10.10
N PRO A 69 7.39 5.41 -9.79
CA PRO A 69 6.36 6.27 -10.36
C PRO A 69 6.49 6.27 -11.89
N PHE A 70 5.35 6.24 -12.56
CA PHE A 70 5.32 6.21 -14.02
C PHE A 70 5.83 7.54 -14.57
N ARG A 71 6.86 7.51 -15.42
CA ARG A 71 7.52 8.71 -15.98
C ARG A 71 6.82 9.19 -17.26
N VAL A 72 5.49 9.25 -17.27
CA VAL A 72 4.78 9.70 -18.47
C VAL A 72 4.47 11.18 -18.39
N LEU A 73 4.65 11.85 -19.53
CA LEU A 73 4.29 13.24 -19.72
C LEU A 73 2.83 13.44 -19.31
N PRO A 74 2.53 14.38 -18.41
CA PRO A 74 1.16 14.61 -18.00
C PRO A 74 0.34 15.03 -19.22
N LEU A 75 -0.61 14.19 -19.61
CA LEU A 75 -1.53 14.51 -20.70
C LEU A 75 -2.64 15.40 -20.17
N THR A 76 -2.79 16.55 -20.83
CA THR A 76 -4.00 17.37 -20.70
C THR A 76 -5.23 16.57 -21.13
N HIS A 77 -6.41 17.08 -20.76
CA HIS A 77 -7.68 16.44 -21.12
C HIS A 77 -7.85 16.33 -22.65
N THR A 78 -7.46 17.36 -23.39
CA THR A 78 -7.54 17.40 -24.85
C THR A 78 -6.69 16.32 -25.51
N HIS A 79 -5.43 16.15 -25.09
CA HIS A 79 -4.56 15.09 -25.61
C HIS A 79 -5.12 13.69 -25.33
N ARG A 80 -5.74 13.47 -24.17
CA ARG A 80 -6.39 12.19 -23.84
C ARG A 80 -7.59 11.91 -24.76
N HIS A 81 -8.46 12.89 -24.97
CA HIS A 81 -9.64 12.74 -25.83
C HIS A 81 -9.25 12.42 -27.27
N LEU A 82 -8.31 13.17 -27.85
CA LEU A 82 -7.84 12.94 -29.22
C LEU A 82 -7.24 11.55 -29.41
N ARG A 83 -6.45 11.07 -28.44
CA ARG A 83 -5.91 9.71 -28.48
C ARG A 83 -7.01 8.65 -28.43
N LEU A 84 -8.00 8.82 -27.55
CA LEU A 84 -9.08 7.85 -27.42
C LEU A 84 -9.89 7.77 -28.72
N VAL A 85 -10.34 8.91 -29.24
CA VAL A 85 -11.12 8.96 -30.49
C VAL A 85 -10.31 8.42 -31.68
N GLY A 86 -9.03 8.77 -31.77
CA GLY A 86 -8.15 8.30 -32.84
C GLY A 86 -7.83 6.80 -32.79
N CYS A 87 -7.91 6.15 -31.62
CA CYS A 87 -7.76 4.70 -31.50
C CYS A 87 -9.06 3.92 -31.81
N HIS A 88 -10.21 4.60 -31.88
CA HIS A 88 -11.49 4.01 -32.24
C HIS A 88 -11.81 4.10 -33.74
N ALA A 89 -10.92 4.70 -34.54
CA ALA A 89 -10.97 4.76 -36.00
C ALA A 89 -10.08 3.66 -36.61
#